data_AF-A0A956RE74-F1
#
_entry.id   AF-A0A956RE74-F1
#
_cell.length_a   1.000
_cell.length_b   1.000
_cell.length_c   1.000
_cell.angle_alpha   90.00
_cell.angle_beta   90.00
_cell.angle_gamma   90.00
#
_symmetry.space_group_name_H-M   'P 1'
#
loop_
_entity.id
_entity.type
_entity.pdbx_description
1 polymer ?
#
loop_
_entity_poly.entity_id
_entity_poly.type
_entity_poly.pdbx_seq_one_letter_code
_entity_poly.pdbx_strand_id
1 'polypeptide(L)'
;MRARPAPAPAPAADGDAKVVKKASRPAPSADQMQLLAKKFFAPLPARAESPNNPITAEKVSLGRTLYYDPRLSKNHDVSCNTCHLLDKYGVDGTKVSTGHKRQLGDRNAPTVYNAALHLAQFWDGR
;
A
#
# COMPACT_ATOMS: atom_id res chain seq x y z
N MET A 1 -18.48 39.79 33.39
CA MET A 1 -17.44 39.68 32.35
C MET A 1 -16.36 40.70 32.65
N ARG A 2 -15.25 40.32 33.28
CA ARG A 2 -14.08 41.20 33.47
C ARG A 2 -12.98 40.69 32.54
N ALA A 3 -12.63 41.50 31.55
CA ALA A 3 -11.53 41.22 30.64
C ALA A 3 -10.22 41.08 31.43
N ARG A 4 -9.45 40.03 31.14
CA ARG A 4 -8.07 39.91 31.63
C ARG A 4 -7.21 40.96 30.90
N PRO A 5 -6.32 41.69 31.60
CA PRO A 5 -5.37 42.57 30.94
C PRO A 5 -4.41 41.75 30.06
N ALA A 6 -4.04 42.30 28.92
CA ALA A 6 -3.05 41.72 28.02
C ALA A 6 -1.67 41.69 28.70
N PRO A 7 -0.85 40.64 28.50
CA PRO A 7 0.50 40.58 29.03
C PRO A 7 1.40 41.63 28.32
N ALA A 8 2.32 42.22 29.09
CA ALA A 8 3.33 43.14 28.59
C ALA A 8 4.26 42.47 27.56
N PRO A 9 4.78 43.20 26.57
CA PRO A 9 5.71 42.65 25.59
C PRO A 9 7.02 42.24 26.26
N ALA A 10 7.52 41.05 25.92
CA ALA A 10 8.83 40.57 26.36
C ALA A 10 9.96 41.49 25.84
N PRO A 11 11.05 41.68 26.59
CA PRO A 11 12.18 42.47 26.13
C PRO A 11 12.81 41.82 24.88
N ALA A 12 13.18 42.66 23.92
CA ALA A 12 13.93 42.25 22.74
C ALA A 12 15.27 41.65 23.19
N ALA A 13 15.49 40.38 22.85
CA ALA A 13 16.79 39.75 23.01
C ALA A 13 17.69 40.23 21.87
N ASP A 14 18.40 41.32 22.10
CA ASP A 14 19.55 41.72 21.29
C ASP A 14 20.69 40.72 21.59
N GLY A 15 20.71 39.65 20.80
CA GLY A 15 21.76 38.66 20.81
C GLY A 15 22.02 38.21 19.39
N ASP A 16 23.07 38.73 18.79
CA ASP A 16 23.64 38.24 17.54
C ASP A 16 24.11 36.79 17.72
N ALA A 17 23.17 35.85 17.67
CA ALA A 17 23.45 34.45 17.53
C ALA A 17 24.08 34.27 16.15
N LYS A 18 25.42 34.23 16.09
CA LYS A 18 26.15 33.83 14.90
C LYS A 18 25.61 32.47 14.46
N VAL A 19 24.79 32.47 13.42
CA VAL A 19 24.33 31.27 12.74
C VAL A 19 25.57 30.61 12.16
N VAL A 20 26.12 29.63 12.89
CA VAL A 20 27.12 28.73 12.35
C VAL A 20 26.42 27.98 11.21
N LYS A 21 26.71 28.38 9.97
CA LYS A 21 26.27 27.66 8.77
C LYS A 21 26.88 26.26 8.83
N LYS A 22 26.15 25.31 9.41
CA LYS A 22 26.54 23.90 9.42
C LYS A 22 26.58 23.48 7.97
N ALA A 23 27.77 23.20 7.45
CA ALA A 23 27.93 22.76 6.08
C ALA A 23 27.07 21.49 5.88
N SER A 24 26.02 21.62 5.07
CA SER A 24 25.18 20.48 4.70
C SER A 24 26.05 19.52 3.92
N ARG A 25 26.09 18.23 4.32
CA ARG A 25 26.77 17.22 3.51
C ARG A 25 26.13 17.21 2.12
N PRO A 26 26.93 17.16 1.04
CA PRO A 26 26.37 17.04 -0.29
C PRO A 26 25.49 15.79 -0.35
N ALA A 27 24.34 15.92 -1.01
CA ALA A 27 23.48 14.79 -1.26
C ALA A 27 24.25 13.70 -2.02
N PRO A 28 23.95 12.41 -1.80
CA PRO A 28 24.61 11.34 -2.52
C PRO A 28 24.35 11.48 -4.03
N SER A 29 25.34 11.11 -4.85
CA SER A 29 25.17 11.02 -6.30
C SER A 29 24.15 9.95 -6.67
N ALA A 30 23.63 10.00 -7.91
CA ALA A 30 22.69 8.98 -8.41
C ALA A 30 23.23 7.55 -8.27
N ASP A 31 24.52 7.34 -8.57
CA ASP A 31 25.17 6.03 -8.45
C ASP A 31 25.25 5.57 -6.98
N GLN A 32 25.56 6.50 -6.08
CA GLN A 32 25.56 6.21 -4.63
C GLN A 32 24.16 5.84 -4.16
N MET A 33 23.12 6.53 -4.63
CA MET A 33 21.73 6.21 -4.31
C MET A 33 21.31 4.85 -4.87
N GLN A 34 21.69 4.52 -6.10
CA GLN A 34 21.42 3.20 -6.68
C GLN A 34 22.12 2.08 -5.90
N LEU A 35 23.37 2.28 -5.50
CA LEU A 35 24.12 1.29 -4.71
C LEU A 35 23.47 1.07 -3.34
N LEU A 36 22.99 2.14 -2.69
CA LEU A 36 22.26 2.04 -1.43
C LEU A 36 20.91 1.34 -1.62
N ALA A 37 20.15 1.66 -2.67
CA ALA A 37 18.86 1.05 -2.95
C ALA A 37 18.95 -0.47 -3.14
N LYS A 38 19.99 -0.97 -3.83
CA LYS A 38 20.23 -2.40 -4.06
C LYS A 38 20.46 -3.22 -2.76
N LYS A 39 20.70 -2.57 -1.62
CA LYS A 39 20.79 -3.24 -0.31
C LYS A 39 19.41 -3.58 0.27
N PHE A 40 18.37 -2.86 -0.14
CA PHE A 40 17.02 -2.98 0.42
C PHE A 40 16.00 -3.50 -0.59
N PHE A 41 16.20 -3.20 -1.87
CA PHE A 41 15.25 -3.51 -2.93
C PHE A 41 15.86 -4.45 -3.96
N ALA A 42 15.01 -5.32 -4.49
CA ALA A 42 15.31 -6.22 -5.59
C ALA A 42 14.24 -6.09 -6.67
N PRO A 43 14.56 -6.39 -7.93
CA PRO A 43 13.53 -6.54 -8.95
C PRO A 43 12.57 -7.68 -8.56
N LEU A 44 11.34 -7.61 -9.06
CA LEU A 44 10.39 -8.69 -8.87
C LEU A 44 10.93 -9.97 -9.54
N PRO A 45 10.77 -11.14 -8.89
CA PRO A 45 11.10 -12.40 -9.53
C PRO A 45 10.17 -12.62 -10.73
N ALA A 46 10.62 -13.39 -11.71
CA ALA A 46 9.80 -13.71 -12.89
C ALA A 46 8.50 -14.46 -12.52
N ARG A 47 8.53 -15.25 -11.43
CA ARG A 47 7.40 -16.01 -10.90
C ARG A 47 7.48 -16.11 -9.37
N ALA A 48 6.31 -16.15 -8.73
CA ALA A 48 6.18 -16.47 -7.30
C ALA A 48 6.06 -18.00 -7.13
N GLU A 49 7.19 -18.71 -7.25
CA GLU A 49 7.22 -20.17 -7.15
C GLU A 49 6.86 -20.66 -5.75
N SER A 50 6.20 -21.81 -5.67
CA SER A 50 5.86 -22.48 -4.41
C SER A 50 6.13 -23.99 -4.52
N PRO A 51 7.04 -24.57 -3.72
CA PRO A 51 7.34 -26.00 -3.78
C PRO A 51 6.11 -26.88 -3.54
N ASN A 52 5.22 -26.45 -2.64
CA ASN A 52 4.01 -27.18 -2.27
C ASN A 52 2.82 -26.89 -3.20
N ASN A 53 2.94 -25.90 -4.08
CA ASN A 53 1.93 -25.61 -5.10
C ASN A 53 2.60 -25.24 -6.44
N PRO A 54 3.13 -26.22 -7.17
CA PRO A 54 3.74 -25.98 -8.47
C PRO A 54 2.75 -25.34 -9.44
N ILE A 55 3.22 -24.33 -10.18
CA ILE A 55 2.44 -23.63 -11.20
C ILE A 55 2.44 -24.49 -12.47
N THR A 56 1.27 -24.99 -12.86
CA THR A 56 1.06 -25.70 -14.14
C THR A 56 0.04 -24.95 -15.00
N ALA A 57 0.05 -25.18 -16.31
CA ALA A 57 -0.87 -24.52 -17.23
C ALA A 57 -2.34 -24.82 -16.90
N GLU A 58 -2.64 -26.05 -16.49
CA GLU A 58 -3.97 -26.52 -16.11
C GLU A 58 -4.45 -25.81 -14.85
N LYS A 59 -3.58 -25.68 -13.84
CA LYS A 59 -3.89 -24.94 -12.60
C LYS A 59 -4.11 -23.45 -12.87
N VAL A 60 -3.30 -22.84 -13.74
CA VAL A 60 -3.48 -21.44 -14.15
C VAL A 60 -4.82 -21.25 -14.86
N SER A 61 -5.18 -22.16 -15.78
CA SER A 61 -6.45 -22.12 -16.48
C SER A 61 -7.63 -22.27 -15.52
N LEU A 62 -7.58 -23.27 -14.63
CA LEU A 62 -8.61 -23.47 -13.60
C LEU A 62 -8.72 -22.27 -12.66
N GLY A 63 -7.59 -21.77 -12.16
CA GLY A 63 -7.55 -20.60 -11.28
C GLY A 63 -8.14 -19.37 -11.95
N ARG A 64 -7.86 -19.14 -13.24
CA ARG A 64 -8.50 -18.07 -14.02
C ARG A 64 -10.01 -18.26 -14.06
N THR A 65 -10.51 -19.45 -14.38
CA THR A 65 -11.95 -19.72 -14.39
C THR A 65 -12.58 -19.38 -13.03
N LEU A 66 -12.00 -19.86 -11.93
CA LEU A 66 -12.51 -19.62 -10.59
C LEU A 66 -12.46 -18.14 -10.19
N TYR A 67 -11.45 -17.40 -10.62
CA TYR A 67 -11.29 -15.97 -10.33
C TYR A 67 -12.48 -15.12 -10.82
N TYR A 68 -13.06 -15.53 -11.96
CA TYR A 68 -14.19 -14.86 -12.59
C TYR A 68 -15.54 -15.51 -12.28
N ASP A 69 -15.58 -16.62 -11.53
CA ASP A 69 -16.80 -17.38 -11.31
C ASP A 69 -17.63 -16.81 -10.15
N PRO A 70 -18.79 -16.18 -10.40
CA PRO A 70 -19.59 -15.62 -9.33
C PRO A 70 -20.32 -16.71 -8.53
N ARG A 71 -20.42 -17.95 -9.04
CA ARG A 71 -21.08 -19.06 -8.35
C ARG A 71 -20.39 -19.47 -7.05
N LEU A 72 -19.17 -18.99 -6.83
CA LEU A 72 -18.46 -19.13 -5.55
C LEU A 72 -19.07 -18.27 -4.44
N SER A 73 -19.81 -17.19 -4.76
CA SER A 73 -20.54 -16.41 -3.75
C SER A 73 -21.90 -17.05 -3.45
N LYS A 74 -22.40 -16.86 -2.23
CA LYS A 74 -23.72 -17.38 -1.79
C LYS A 74 -24.89 -16.95 -2.70
N ASN A 75 -24.79 -15.78 -3.33
CA ASN A 75 -25.84 -15.22 -4.17
C ASN A 75 -25.55 -15.33 -5.68
N HIS A 76 -24.43 -15.96 -6.06
CA HIS A 76 -23.99 -16.09 -7.44
C HIS A 76 -23.80 -14.74 -8.18
N ASP A 77 -23.41 -13.69 -7.46
CA ASP A 77 -23.33 -12.29 -7.93
C ASP A 77 -21.97 -11.61 -7.69
N VAL A 78 -21.05 -12.28 -6.99
CA VAL A 78 -19.73 -11.73 -6.61
C VAL A 78 -18.65 -12.75 -6.94
N SER A 79 -17.60 -12.32 -7.63
CA SER A 79 -16.39 -13.12 -7.89
C SER A 79 -15.15 -12.42 -7.30
N CYS A 80 -13.98 -13.04 -7.38
CA CYS A 80 -12.73 -12.36 -7.02
C CYS A 80 -12.53 -11.09 -7.85
N ASN A 81 -12.83 -11.16 -9.15
CA ASN A 81 -12.73 -10.02 -10.06
C ASN A 81 -13.74 -8.91 -9.78
N THR A 82 -14.77 -9.11 -8.93
CA THR A 82 -15.70 -8.02 -8.58
C THR A 82 -15.02 -6.91 -7.78
N CYS A 83 -14.10 -7.28 -6.88
CA CYS A 83 -13.37 -6.31 -6.04
C CYS A 83 -11.89 -6.15 -6.44
N HIS A 84 -11.33 -7.15 -7.13
CA HIS A 84 -9.95 -7.16 -7.59
C HIS A 84 -9.89 -7.18 -9.11
N LEU A 85 -10.26 -6.07 -9.76
CA LEU A 85 -10.40 -6.03 -11.21
C LEU A 85 -9.04 -6.13 -11.91
N LEU A 86 -8.79 -7.23 -12.64
CA LEU A 86 -7.51 -7.42 -13.34
C LEU A 86 -7.28 -6.40 -14.46
N ASP A 87 -8.33 -5.78 -15.00
CA ASP A 87 -8.26 -4.70 -15.99
C ASP A 87 -8.17 -3.30 -15.35
N LYS A 88 -8.27 -3.21 -14.01
CA LYS A 88 -8.10 -1.97 -13.23
C LYS A 88 -7.07 -2.13 -12.12
N TYR A 89 -5.87 -2.56 -12.51
CA TYR A 89 -4.71 -2.68 -11.60
C TYR A 89 -4.94 -3.59 -10.38
N GLY A 90 -5.87 -4.54 -10.47
CA GLY A 90 -6.19 -5.49 -9.41
C GLY A 90 -7.03 -4.93 -8.26
N VAL A 91 -7.66 -3.75 -8.43
CA VAL A 91 -8.46 -3.07 -7.39
C VAL A 91 -9.81 -2.59 -7.93
N ASP A 92 -10.76 -2.33 -7.02
CA ASP A 92 -12.07 -1.76 -7.38
C ASP A 92 -12.08 -0.22 -7.49
N GLY A 93 -11.04 0.45 -7.00
CA GLY A 93 -10.91 1.90 -7.03
C GLY A 93 -11.84 2.64 -6.07
N THR A 94 -12.42 1.94 -5.09
CA THR A 94 -13.36 2.52 -4.11
C THR A 94 -12.69 2.66 -2.73
N LYS A 95 -13.26 3.49 -1.83
CA LYS A 95 -12.75 3.61 -0.46
C LYS A 95 -12.85 2.28 0.30
N VAL A 96 -13.98 1.59 0.15
CA VAL A 96 -14.26 0.26 0.69
C VAL A 96 -15.15 -0.48 -0.29
N SER A 97 -14.94 -1.78 -0.43
CA SER A 97 -15.65 -2.57 -1.43
C SER A 97 -17.14 -2.73 -1.08
N THR A 98 -17.97 -2.84 -2.12
CA THR A 98 -19.36 -3.27 -1.99
C THR A 98 -19.42 -4.79 -2.12
N GLY A 99 -19.76 -5.47 -1.03
CA GLY A 99 -19.86 -6.92 -0.96
C GLY A 99 -21.29 -7.45 -1.14
N HIS A 100 -21.53 -8.62 -0.56
CA HIS A 100 -22.81 -9.32 -0.60
C HIS A 100 -23.98 -8.44 -0.13
N LYS A 101 -25.14 -8.56 -0.79
CA LYS A 101 -26.34 -7.75 -0.52
C LYS A 101 -26.07 -6.24 -0.58
N ARG A 102 -25.09 -5.82 -1.36
CA ARG A 102 -24.70 -4.41 -1.53
C ARG A 102 -24.21 -3.75 -0.23
N GLN A 103 -23.78 -4.55 0.74
CA GLN A 103 -23.24 -4.03 1.99
C GLN A 103 -21.82 -3.53 1.77
N LEU A 104 -21.48 -2.40 2.36
CA LEU A 104 -20.12 -1.90 2.36
C LEU A 104 -19.27 -2.70 3.35
N GLY A 105 -18.06 -3.06 2.95
CA GLY A 105 -17.06 -3.59 3.87
C GLY A 105 -16.38 -2.49 4.67
N ASP A 106 -15.45 -2.89 5.54
CA ASP A 106 -14.74 -1.96 6.44
C ASP A 106 -13.33 -1.61 5.95
N ARG A 107 -12.86 -2.22 4.86
CA ARG A 107 -11.50 -2.07 4.33
C ARG A 107 -11.52 -1.88 2.82
N ASN A 108 -10.48 -1.22 2.32
CA ASN A 108 -10.21 -1.13 0.88
C ASN A 108 -9.73 -2.49 0.35
N ALA A 109 -10.11 -2.86 -0.88
CA ALA A 109 -9.55 -4.03 -1.56
C ALA A 109 -8.13 -3.74 -2.05
N PRO A 110 -7.08 -4.40 -1.51
CA PRO A 110 -5.73 -4.22 -2.01
C PRO A 110 -5.58 -4.81 -3.41
N THR A 111 -4.54 -4.41 -4.15
CA THR A 111 -4.27 -5.03 -5.45
C THR A 111 -3.91 -6.50 -5.29
N VAL A 112 -4.39 -7.35 -6.22
CA VAL A 112 -3.92 -8.74 -6.34
C VAL A 112 -2.56 -8.86 -7.01
N TYR A 113 -2.06 -7.80 -7.66
CA TYR A 113 -0.77 -7.85 -8.32
C TYR A 113 0.34 -7.99 -7.29
N ASN A 114 1.22 -8.97 -7.50
CA ASN A 114 2.33 -9.33 -6.62
C ASN A 114 1.93 -9.78 -5.19
N ALA A 115 0.64 -9.96 -4.90
CA ALA A 115 0.16 -10.34 -3.57
C ALA A 115 0.75 -11.69 -3.10
N ALA A 116 1.09 -12.59 -4.02
CA ALA A 116 1.75 -13.86 -3.72
C ALA A 116 3.15 -13.70 -3.08
N LEU A 117 3.77 -12.52 -3.19
CA LEU A 117 5.07 -12.21 -2.61
C LEU A 117 4.95 -11.49 -1.25
N HIS A 118 3.74 -11.14 -0.81
CA HIS A 118 3.55 -10.44 0.45
C HIS A 118 3.73 -11.38 1.64
N LEU A 119 4.46 -10.90 2.66
CA LEU A 119 4.56 -11.58 3.95
C LEU A 119 3.29 -11.39 4.79
N ALA A 120 2.69 -10.20 4.75
CA ALA A 120 1.46 -9.86 5.48
C ALA A 120 0.35 -9.56 4.48
N GLN A 121 -0.80 -10.23 4.63
CA GLN A 121 -1.90 -10.17 3.65
C GLN A 121 -3.09 -9.34 4.11
N PHE A 122 -3.27 -9.16 5.42
CA PHE A 122 -4.38 -8.39 5.98
C PHE A 122 -3.94 -6.98 6.35
N TRP A 123 -4.91 -6.06 6.36
CA TRP A 123 -4.70 -4.68 6.79
C TRP A 123 -4.37 -4.56 8.28
N ASP A 124 -4.89 -5.47 9.08
CA ASP A 124 -4.81 -5.46 10.54
C ASP A 124 -4.87 -6.89 11.11
N GLY A 125 -4.50 -7.01 12.38
CA GLY A 125 -4.58 -8.24 13.16
C GLY A 125 -5.76 -8.24 14.12
N ARG A 126 -6.01 -9.39 14.75
CA ARG A 126 -6.92 -9.56 15.90
C ARG A 126 -6.14 -9.62 17.20
#